data_AF-A0A8S0FLT7-F1
#
_entry.id   AF-A0A8S0FLT7-F1
#
_cell.length_a   1.000
_cell.length_b   1.000
_cell.length_c   1.000
_cell.angle_alpha   90.00
_cell.angle_beta   90.00
_cell.angle_gamma   90.00
#
_symmetry.space_group_name_H-M   'P 1'
#
loop_
_entity.id
_entity.type
_entity.pdbx_description
1 polymer ?
#
loop_
_entity_poly.entity_id
_entity_poly.type
_entity_poly.pdbx_seq_one_letter_code
_entity_poly.pdbx_strand_id
1 'polypeptide(L)'
;MPEVKPDPTPNPEPTPEPTPDPEPTPEPTPDPEPEPEPEPVPTKTGYLTLGGSQRVTGATCNGESSDGFTFTPGEDVTCVAGNTTIATFDTQSEAARSLRAVEKVSFSLEDAQELAASDDKKSNAVSLVTSSNSCPANTASQECQQVCLTFSSVIESKRFDSLYKQIDLAPEEFKKLVNEEVENNAATDKAPSTHTSPVVPVTTPGTKPDLNASFVSANAEQFYQYQPTEIILSEGRLVDSMGNGVVGVNYYTSSGRGVTGENGKFNFSWGETISFGIDTFELGSVRGNKSTIALTELGDEVRGANIDHRRDQSL
;
A
#
# COMPACT_ATOMS: atom_id res chain seq x y z
N MET A 1 -66.45 -99.97 -61.27
CA MET A 1 -66.55 -98.70 -62.00
C MET A 1 -65.31 -97.87 -61.67
N PRO A 2 -64.88 -96.94 -62.54
CA PRO A 2 -63.70 -97.01 -63.39
C PRO A 2 -62.48 -96.29 -62.81
N GLU A 3 -61.35 -96.46 -63.49
CA GLU A 3 -60.11 -95.70 -63.36
C GLU A 3 -60.33 -94.18 -63.38
N VAL A 4 -59.64 -93.46 -62.50
CA VAL A 4 -59.30 -92.05 -62.72
C VAL A 4 -57.79 -91.90 -62.57
N LYS A 5 -57.18 -91.46 -63.66
CA LYS A 5 -55.79 -91.03 -63.81
C LYS A 5 -55.77 -89.49 -63.87
N PRO A 6 -54.60 -88.86 -63.78
CA PRO A 6 -53.96 -88.29 -62.60
C PRO A 6 -54.21 -86.76 -62.48
N ASP A 7 -53.88 -86.17 -61.34
CA ASP A 7 -53.67 -84.71 -61.23
C ASP A 7 -52.19 -84.44 -60.88
N PRO A 8 -51.53 -83.46 -61.50
CA PRO A 8 -50.09 -83.29 -61.44
C PRO A 8 -49.67 -82.75 -60.08
N THR A 9 -48.62 -83.35 -59.53
CA THR A 9 -47.93 -82.87 -58.34
C THR A 9 -47.47 -81.41 -58.52
N PRO A 10 -47.82 -80.50 -57.60
CA PRO A 10 -47.29 -79.14 -57.60
C PRO A 10 -45.77 -79.17 -57.42
N ASN A 11 -45.08 -78.37 -58.25
CA ASN A 11 -43.65 -78.10 -58.18
C ASN A 11 -43.27 -77.64 -56.74
N PRO A 12 -42.25 -78.23 -56.09
CA PRO A 12 -41.86 -77.79 -54.75
C PRO A 12 -41.43 -76.32 -54.76
N GLU A 13 -41.99 -75.54 -53.85
CA GLU A 13 -41.58 -74.16 -53.61
C GLU A 13 -40.09 -74.10 -53.23
N PRO A 14 -39.34 -73.09 -53.70
CA PRO A 14 -37.96 -72.92 -53.31
C PRO A 14 -37.86 -72.70 -51.80
N THR A 15 -37.07 -73.55 -51.14
CA THR A 15 -36.73 -73.41 -49.73
C THR A 15 -36.03 -72.07 -49.49
N PRO A 16 -36.49 -71.25 -48.51
CA PRO A 16 -35.83 -70.00 -48.20
C PRO A 16 -34.39 -70.25 -47.72
N GLU A 17 -33.45 -69.45 -48.24
CA GLU A 17 -32.05 -69.49 -47.83
C GLU A 17 -31.94 -69.18 -46.33
N PRO A 18 -31.01 -69.84 -45.60
CA PRO A 18 -30.82 -69.59 -44.18
C PRO A 18 -30.33 -68.15 -43.98
N THR A 19 -31.05 -67.40 -43.15
CA THR A 19 -30.60 -66.09 -42.67
C THR A 19 -29.29 -66.24 -41.90
N PRO A 20 -28.26 -65.41 -42.18
CA PRO A 20 -27.01 -65.47 -41.44
C PRO A 20 -27.23 -65.20 -39.95
N ASP A 21 -26.59 -66.02 -39.12
CA ASP A 21 -26.58 -65.90 -37.67
C ASP A 21 -26.08 -64.49 -37.26
N PRO A 22 -26.75 -63.76 -36.36
CA PRO A 22 -26.27 -62.49 -35.89
C PRO A 22 -24.88 -62.62 -35.27
N GLU A 23 -23.94 -61.77 -35.69
CA GLU A 23 -22.61 -61.71 -35.10
C GLU A 23 -22.70 -61.47 -33.58
N PRO A 24 -21.85 -62.15 -32.79
CA PRO A 24 -21.84 -61.95 -31.35
C PRO A 24 -21.50 -60.49 -31.02
N THR A 25 -22.37 -59.86 -30.25
CA THR A 25 -22.11 -58.52 -29.70
C THR A 25 -20.81 -58.55 -28.90
N PRO A 26 -19.84 -57.66 -29.18
CA PRO A 26 -18.59 -57.61 -28.43
C PRO A 26 -18.89 -57.38 -26.95
N GLU A 27 -18.22 -58.15 -26.08
CA GLU A 27 -18.34 -57.99 -24.64
C GLU A 27 -17.98 -56.54 -24.25
N PRO A 28 -18.71 -55.93 -23.29
CA PRO A 28 -18.40 -54.59 -22.83
C PRO A 28 -16.97 -54.57 -22.28
N THR A 29 -16.13 -53.71 -22.84
CA THR A 29 -14.81 -53.41 -22.28
C THR A 29 -14.98 -52.95 -20.83
N PRO A 30 -14.22 -53.50 -19.87
CA PRO A 30 -14.25 -53.05 -18.48
C PRO A 30 -14.07 -51.54 -18.42
N ASP A 31 -14.92 -50.86 -17.65
CA ASP A 31 -14.79 -49.44 -17.37
C ASP A 31 -13.38 -49.19 -16.82
N PRO A 32 -12.61 -48.22 -17.35
CA PRO A 32 -11.29 -47.90 -16.82
C PRO A 32 -11.41 -47.62 -15.32
N GLU A 33 -10.57 -48.30 -14.54
CA GLU A 33 -10.45 -48.06 -13.11
C GLU A 33 -10.17 -46.56 -12.90
N PRO A 34 -10.92 -45.88 -12.00
CA PRO A 34 -10.70 -44.46 -11.76
C PRO A 34 -9.23 -44.24 -11.36
N GLU A 35 -8.55 -43.33 -12.07
CA GLU A 35 -7.19 -42.97 -11.72
C GLU A 35 -7.14 -42.55 -10.24
N PRO A 36 -6.14 -43.02 -9.48
CA PRO A 36 -6.00 -42.65 -8.08
C PRO A 36 -5.93 -41.13 -7.96
N GLU A 37 -6.73 -40.54 -7.06
CA GLU A 37 -6.67 -39.11 -6.77
C GLU A 37 -5.22 -38.73 -6.41
N PRO A 38 -4.67 -37.65 -6.98
CA PRO A 38 -3.32 -37.20 -6.65
C PRO A 38 -3.23 -36.92 -5.15
N GLU A 39 -2.20 -37.47 -4.50
CA GLU A 39 -1.95 -37.21 -3.09
C GLU A 39 -1.86 -35.70 -2.81
N PRO A 40 -2.46 -35.20 -1.72
CA PRO A 40 -2.42 -33.78 -1.40
C PRO A 40 -0.97 -33.34 -1.18
N VAL A 41 -0.53 -32.35 -1.96
CA VAL A 41 0.79 -31.74 -1.81
C VAL A 41 0.88 -31.15 -0.40
N PRO A 42 1.94 -31.44 0.36
CA PRO A 42 2.05 -30.95 1.72
C PRO A 42 2.26 -29.43 1.75
N THR A 43 1.33 -28.71 2.37
CA THR A 43 1.38 -27.24 2.52
C THR A 43 1.62 -26.82 3.97
N LYS A 44 2.33 -25.72 4.17
CA LYS A 44 2.48 -25.03 5.46
C LYS A 44 1.78 -23.67 5.43
N THR A 45 1.57 -23.08 6.61
CA THR A 45 1.06 -21.72 6.76
C THR A 45 2.16 -20.76 7.15
N GLY A 46 2.19 -19.58 6.55
CA GLY A 46 3.16 -18.52 6.80
C GLY A 46 2.52 -17.16 7.12
N TYR A 47 3.31 -16.26 7.70
CA TYR A 47 2.96 -14.84 7.83
C TYR A 47 4.21 -13.96 7.72
N LEU A 48 4.04 -12.74 7.21
CA LEU A 48 5.11 -11.77 7.00
C LEU A 48 5.31 -10.88 8.24
N THR A 49 6.57 -10.62 8.60
CA THR A 49 6.95 -9.68 9.66
C THR A 49 8.00 -8.68 9.16
N LEU A 50 8.20 -7.57 9.89
CA LEU A 50 9.26 -6.59 9.62
C LEU A 50 10.63 -6.98 10.20
N GLY A 51 10.70 -8.06 10.96
CA GLY A 51 11.74 -8.30 11.95
C GLY A 51 11.11 -8.43 13.34
N GLY A 52 11.36 -9.54 14.03
CA GLY A 52 10.78 -9.80 15.36
C GLY A 52 9.26 -9.99 15.34
N SER A 53 8.53 -9.28 16.21
CA SER A 53 7.09 -9.50 16.47
C SER A 53 6.13 -8.68 15.60
N GLN A 54 6.64 -7.76 14.76
CA GLN A 54 5.78 -6.84 14.02
C GLN A 54 5.21 -7.48 12.76
N ARG A 55 3.90 -7.69 12.69
CA ARG A 55 3.23 -8.34 11.55
C ARG A 55 2.95 -7.35 10.43
N VAL A 56 3.23 -7.74 9.19
CA VAL A 56 2.96 -6.93 8.00
C VAL A 56 1.68 -7.44 7.33
N THR A 57 0.76 -6.53 7.09
CA THR A 57 -0.55 -6.79 6.49
C THR A 57 -0.81 -5.82 5.34
N GLY A 58 -1.76 -6.13 4.45
CA GLY A 58 -2.01 -5.31 3.25
C GLY A 58 -1.11 -5.63 2.05
N ALA A 59 -0.05 -6.42 2.27
CA ALA A 59 0.67 -7.09 1.19
C ALA A 59 0.02 -8.45 0.87
N THR A 60 0.35 -8.98 -0.30
CA THR A 60 -0.07 -10.31 -0.73
C THR A 60 1.14 -11.21 -0.95
N CYS A 61 1.20 -12.37 -0.29
CA CYS A 61 2.23 -13.39 -0.48
C CYS A 61 1.62 -14.58 -1.23
N ASN A 62 2.18 -14.95 -2.38
CA ASN A 62 1.64 -15.98 -3.27
C ASN A 62 0.14 -15.78 -3.62
N GLY A 63 -0.30 -14.52 -3.68
CA GLY A 63 -1.69 -14.14 -3.97
C GLY A 63 -2.63 -14.14 -2.76
N GLU A 64 -2.18 -14.60 -1.60
CA GLU A 64 -2.95 -14.59 -0.34
C GLU A 64 -2.49 -13.47 0.61
N SER A 65 -3.22 -13.23 1.69
CA SER A 65 -2.89 -12.19 2.67
C SER A 65 -1.52 -12.41 3.31
N SER A 66 -0.70 -11.37 3.43
CA SER A 66 0.58 -11.46 4.15
C SER A 66 0.43 -11.75 5.66
N ASP A 67 -0.77 -11.59 6.22
CA ASP A 67 -1.08 -11.97 7.60
C ASP A 67 -1.32 -13.48 7.79
N GLY A 68 -1.37 -14.24 6.70
CA GLY A 68 -1.69 -15.65 6.76
C GLY A 68 -1.89 -16.18 5.35
N PHE A 69 -0.90 -16.94 4.88
CA PHE A 69 -0.92 -17.55 3.56
C PHE A 69 -0.47 -19.01 3.65
N THR A 70 -0.81 -19.78 2.65
CA THR A 70 -0.35 -21.16 2.47
C THR A 70 0.78 -21.21 1.47
N PHE A 71 1.77 -22.07 1.71
CA PHE A 71 2.89 -22.27 0.80
C PHE A 71 3.34 -23.72 0.78
N THR A 72 3.90 -24.14 -0.36
CA THR A 72 4.53 -25.44 -0.52
C THR A 72 6.01 -25.33 -0.12
N PRO A 73 6.49 -26.11 0.86
CA PRO A 73 7.91 -26.13 1.19
C PRO A 73 8.77 -26.54 -0.02
N GLY A 74 9.82 -25.77 -0.30
CA GLY A 74 10.67 -25.93 -1.48
C GLY A 74 10.30 -25.02 -2.65
N GLU A 75 9.16 -24.33 -2.61
CA GLU A 75 8.79 -23.27 -3.54
C GLU A 75 9.07 -21.89 -2.94
N ASP A 76 9.35 -20.91 -3.80
CA ASP A 76 9.57 -19.55 -3.35
C ASP A 76 8.27 -18.91 -2.87
N VAL A 77 8.38 -18.12 -1.79
CA VAL A 77 7.29 -17.27 -1.32
C VAL A 77 7.60 -15.84 -1.75
N THR A 78 6.76 -15.27 -2.62
CA THR A 78 6.91 -13.89 -3.09
C THR A 78 5.81 -13.02 -2.52
N CYS A 79 6.21 -11.98 -1.79
CA CYS A 79 5.32 -10.99 -1.20
C CYS A 79 5.35 -9.67 -1.99
N VAL A 80 4.17 -9.16 -2.33
CA VAL A 80 3.95 -7.97 -3.14
C VAL A 80 3.12 -6.96 -2.35
N ALA A 81 3.56 -5.70 -2.32
CA ALA A 81 2.77 -4.58 -1.82
C ALA A 81 2.36 -3.70 -3.01
N GLY A 82 1.06 -3.63 -3.29
CA GLY A 82 0.55 -2.95 -4.49
C GLY A 82 1.06 -3.65 -5.76
N ASN A 83 2.03 -3.02 -6.45
CA ASN A 83 2.64 -3.57 -7.66
C ASN A 83 4.12 -3.92 -7.49
N THR A 84 4.65 -3.81 -6.27
CA THR A 84 6.08 -3.92 -6.00
C THR A 84 6.35 -5.17 -5.19
N THR A 85 7.25 -6.02 -5.68
CA THR A 85 7.77 -7.14 -4.91
C THR A 85 8.63 -6.59 -3.77
N ILE A 86 8.20 -6.85 -2.54
CA ILE A 86 8.90 -6.38 -1.33
C ILE A 86 9.79 -7.47 -0.75
N ALA A 87 9.47 -8.74 -0.97
CA ALA A 87 10.27 -9.84 -0.46
C ALA A 87 10.08 -11.11 -1.26
N THR A 88 11.16 -11.84 -1.47
CA THR A 88 11.15 -13.24 -1.91
C THR A 88 11.92 -14.09 -0.91
N PHE A 89 11.35 -15.24 -0.55
CA PHE A 89 11.91 -16.19 0.41
C PHE A 89 12.08 -17.58 -0.21
N ASP A 90 13.27 -18.13 -0.08
CA ASP A 90 13.56 -19.53 -0.42
C ASP A 90 13.13 -20.44 0.76
N THR A 91 12.23 -21.38 0.48
CA THR A 91 11.71 -22.33 1.48
C THR A 91 12.31 -23.74 1.38
N GLN A 92 13.43 -23.94 0.67
CA GLN A 92 14.13 -25.23 0.58
C GLN A 92 14.50 -25.80 1.95
N SER A 93 14.85 -24.94 2.91
CA SER A 93 15.10 -25.36 4.29
C SER A 93 13.85 -25.90 4.99
N GLU A 94 12.66 -25.43 4.62
CA GLU A 94 11.37 -25.91 5.12
C GLU A 94 10.95 -27.24 4.51
N ALA A 95 11.44 -27.56 3.31
CA ALA A 95 11.21 -28.86 2.66
C ALA A 95 11.93 -30.00 3.39
N ALA A 96 13.07 -29.71 4.02
CA ALA A 96 13.79 -30.66 4.85
C ALA A 96 13.18 -30.87 6.25
N ARG A 97 12.23 -30.01 6.67
CA ARG A 97 11.57 -30.08 7.98
C ARG A 97 10.33 -30.97 7.93
N SER A 98 10.09 -31.73 9.01
CA SER A 98 8.99 -32.68 9.12
C SER A 98 7.62 -32.02 8.85
N LEU A 99 6.85 -32.60 7.92
CA LEU A 99 5.51 -32.14 7.52
C LEU A 99 4.40 -32.44 8.55
N ARG A 100 4.74 -33.07 9.68
CA ARG A 100 3.76 -33.58 10.66
C ARG A 100 3.31 -32.55 11.71
N ALA A 101 3.85 -31.33 11.68
CA ALA A 101 3.43 -30.24 12.55
C ALA A 101 2.87 -29.10 11.69
N VAL A 102 1.66 -28.62 12.05
CA VAL A 102 1.13 -27.35 11.54
C VAL A 102 1.94 -26.23 12.21
N GLU A 103 3.16 -26.03 11.72
CA GLU A 103 4.04 -24.98 12.20
C GLU A 103 3.77 -23.73 11.36
N LYS A 104 3.35 -22.64 12.02
CA LYS A 104 3.26 -21.33 11.38
C LYS A 104 4.67 -20.80 11.21
N VAL A 105 5.08 -20.58 9.97
CA VAL A 105 6.41 -20.07 9.66
C VAL A 105 6.37 -18.54 9.59
N SER A 106 7.24 -17.88 10.34
CA SER A 106 7.44 -16.43 10.24
C SER A 106 8.44 -16.12 9.13
N PHE A 107 8.04 -15.29 8.18
CA PHE A 107 8.91 -14.76 7.14
C PHE A 107 9.26 -13.31 7.50
N SER A 108 10.51 -13.03 7.83
CA SER A 108 10.95 -11.67 8.16
C SER A 108 11.35 -10.92 6.89
N LEU A 109 10.82 -9.72 6.66
CA LEU A 109 11.23 -8.86 5.55
C LEU A 109 12.77 -8.69 5.53
N GLU A 110 13.41 -8.65 6.69
CA GLU A 110 14.88 -8.53 6.81
C GLU A 110 15.66 -9.71 6.20
N ASP A 111 15.02 -10.87 6.05
CA ASP A 111 15.60 -12.08 5.48
C ASP A 111 15.27 -12.24 3.99
N ALA A 112 14.62 -11.23 3.38
CA ALA A 112 14.28 -11.24 1.96
C ALA A 112 15.53 -11.32 1.09
N GLN A 113 15.47 -12.14 0.04
CA GLN A 113 16.58 -12.37 -0.88
C GLN A 113 17.09 -11.08 -1.54
N GLU A 114 16.19 -10.15 -1.84
CA GLU A 114 16.49 -8.85 -2.46
C GLU A 114 17.28 -7.91 -1.52
N LEU A 115 17.13 -8.10 -0.22
CA LEU A 115 17.73 -7.27 0.82
C LEU A 115 19.02 -7.88 1.40
N ALA A 116 19.25 -9.17 1.16
CA ALA A 116 20.40 -9.91 1.68
C ALA A 116 21.77 -9.35 1.25
N ALA A 117 21.82 -8.58 0.16
CA ALA A 117 23.07 -8.07 -0.40
C ALA A 117 23.62 -6.80 0.29
N SER A 118 22.82 -6.08 1.09
CA SER A 118 23.25 -4.83 1.73
C SER A 118 22.41 -4.49 2.96
N ASP A 119 23.08 -4.14 4.06
CA ASP A 119 22.42 -3.66 5.28
C ASP A 119 21.69 -2.33 5.06
N ASP A 120 22.17 -1.48 4.14
CA ASP A 120 21.51 -0.22 3.78
C ASP A 120 20.16 -0.49 3.10
N LYS A 121 20.11 -1.45 2.16
CA LYS A 121 18.87 -1.88 1.51
C LYS A 121 17.85 -2.37 2.52
N LYS A 122 18.30 -3.19 3.46
CA LYS A 122 17.48 -3.71 4.56
C LYS A 122 16.90 -2.58 5.41
N SER A 123 17.76 -1.68 5.89
CA SER A 123 17.37 -0.54 6.72
C SER A 123 16.38 0.38 5.99
N ASN A 124 16.65 0.69 4.72
CA ASN A 124 15.80 1.54 3.89
C ASN A 124 14.44 0.89 3.60
N ALA A 125 14.41 -0.40 3.27
CA ALA A 125 13.17 -1.14 3.03
C ALA A 125 12.29 -1.20 4.29
N VAL A 126 12.87 -1.55 5.44
CA VAL A 126 12.16 -1.59 6.72
C VAL A 126 11.64 -0.19 7.08
N SER A 127 12.45 0.85 6.90
CA SER A 127 12.06 2.24 7.15
C SER A 127 10.93 2.71 6.23
N LEU A 128 10.99 2.37 4.94
CA LEU A 128 9.95 2.70 3.97
C LEU A 128 8.64 1.99 4.29
N VAL A 129 8.68 0.70 4.61
CA VAL A 129 7.50 -0.09 4.98
C VAL A 129 6.88 0.43 6.27
N THR A 130 7.71 0.76 7.27
CA THR A 130 7.25 1.31 8.55
C THR A 130 6.63 2.69 8.38
N SER A 131 7.24 3.57 7.57
CA SER A 131 6.70 4.91 7.29
C SER A 131 5.45 4.88 6.40
N SER A 132 5.22 3.78 5.68
CA SER A 132 4.01 3.55 4.89
C SER A 132 2.87 2.91 5.69
N ASN A 133 3.00 2.78 7.01
CA ASN A 133 1.98 2.19 7.86
C ASN A 133 0.68 3.01 7.86
N SER A 134 -0.40 2.40 7.38
CA SER A 134 -1.75 2.98 7.35
C SER A 134 -2.73 2.31 8.32
N CYS A 135 -2.24 1.59 9.35
CA CYS A 135 -3.13 0.96 10.32
C CYS A 135 -3.98 2.01 11.06
N PRO A 136 -5.29 1.77 11.24
CA PRO A 136 -6.12 2.69 11.98
C PRO A 136 -5.74 2.69 13.47
N ALA A 137 -5.84 3.87 14.11
CA ALA A 137 -5.33 4.11 15.47
C ALA A 137 -5.96 3.21 16.56
N ASN A 138 -7.09 2.58 16.28
CA ASN A 138 -7.85 1.68 17.17
C ASN A 138 -7.46 0.20 17.05
N THR A 139 -6.69 -0.21 16.04
CA THR A 139 -6.10 -1.56 15.94
C THR A 139 -4.77 -1.71 16.67
N ALA A 140 -4.18 -0.60 17.13
CA ALA A 140 -3.01 -0.59 18.00
C ALA A 140 -3.38 -0.94 19.45
N SER A 141 -4.06 -2.08 19.67
CA SER A 141 -3.98 -2.71 20.99
C SER A 141 -2.51 -3.00 21.28
N GLN A 142 -2.03 -2.67 22.48
CA GLN A 142 -0.63 -2.73 22.92
C GLN A 142 0.07 -4.10 22.73
N GLU A 143 -0.61 -5.11 22.18
CA GLU A 143 -0.12 -6.47 21.96
C GLU A 143 -0.03 -6.89 20.47
N CYS A 144 -0.42 -6.03 19.52
CA CYS A 144 -0.23 -6.28 18.08
C CYS A 144 0.40 -5.05 17.42
N GLN A 145 1.73 -4.99 17.42
CA GLN A 145 2.48 -4.06 16.56
C GLN A 145 2.31 -4.50 15.10
N GLN A 146 1.21 -4.12 14.48
CA GLN A 146 0.91 -4.44 13.09
C GLN A 146 1.30 -3.26 12.20
N VAL A 147 1.82 -3.57 11.02
CA VAL A 147 2.06 -2.60 9.94
C VAL A 147 1.10 -2.91 8.79
N CYS A 148 0.34 -1.92 8.37
CA CYS A 148 -0.63 -2.02 7.30
C CYS A 148 -0.06 -1.33 6.07
N LEU A 149 0.35 -2.11 5.08
CA LEU A 149 0.79 -1.67 3.76
C LEU A 149 -0.39 -1.58 2.80
N THR A 150 -1.43 -0.85 3.19
CA THR A 150 -2.56 -0.57 2.30
C THR A 150 -2.43 0.82 1.72
N PHE A 151 -2.49 0.92 0.39
CA PHE A 151 -2.44 2.19 -0.33
C PHE A 151 -3.86 2.69 -0.59
N SER A 152 -4.18 3.89 -0.12
CA SER A 152 -5.50 4.50 -0.29
C SER A 152 -5.70 5.08 -1.70
N SER A 153 -4.61 5.25 -2.46
CA SER A 153 -4.63 5.75 -3.84
C SER A 153 -3.55 5.12 -4.71
N VAL A 154 -3.75 5.20 -6.03
CA VAL A 154 -2.75 4.79 -7.03
C VAL A 154 -1.48 5.62 -6.89
N ILE A 155 -1.58 6.88 -6.46
CA ILE A 155 -0.44 7.77 -6.25
C ILE A 155 0.44 7.25 -5.11
N GLU A 156 -0.16 6.86 -3.98
CA GLU A 156 0.58 6.27 -2.85
C GLU A 156 1.27 4.96 -3.25
N SER A 157 0.58 4.11 -4.01
CA SER A 157 1.17 2.87 -4.51
C SER A 157 2.33 3.13 -5.48
N LYS A 158 2.20 4.11 -6.39
CA LYS A 158 3.28 4.50 -7.33
C LYS A 158 4.46 5.14 -6.63
N ARG A 159 4.20 5.91 -5.59
CA ARG A 159 5.25 6.51 -4.76
C ARG A 159 6.03 5.44 -4.00
N PHE A 160 5.32 4.50 -3.38
CA PHE A 160 5.95 3.35 -2.74
C PHE A 160 6.81 2.58 -3.74
N ASP A 161 6.30 2.29 -4.93
CA ASP A 161 7.07 1.62 -6.00
C ASP A 161 8.34 2.38 -6.41
N SER A 162 8.23 3.71 -6.56
CA SER A 162 9.37 4.57 -6.94
C SER A 162 10.45 4.61 -5.85
N LEU A 163 10.04 4.72 -4.58
CA LEU A 163 10.94 4.73 -3.44
C LEU A 163 11.56 3.35 -3.22
N TYR A 164 10.78 2.28 -3.34
CA TYR A 164 11.28 0.92 -3.13
C TYR A 164 12.39 0.54 -4.12
N LYS A 165 12.33 1.06 -5.35
CA LYS A 165 13.40 0.87 -6.36
C LYS A 165 14.71 1.60 -6.04
N GLN A 166 14.68 2.53 -5.10
CA GLN A 166 15.81 3.39 -4.71
C GLN A 166 16.35 3.07 -3.31
N ILE A 167 15.92 1.97 -2.69
CA ILE A 167 16.39 1.53 -1.35
C ILE A 167 17.89 1.22 -1.30
N ASP A 168 18.54 1.13 -2.46
CA ASP A 168 19.99 0.90 -2.58
C ASP A 168 20.83 2.15 -2.25
N LEU A 169 20.21 3.32 -2.12
CA LEU A 169 20.88 4.57 -1.76
C LEU A 169 21.42 4.56 -0.32
N ALA A 170 22.38 5.43 -0.04
CA ALA A 170 22.82 5.63 1.34
C ALA A 170 21.64 6.07 2.22
N PRO A 171 21.51 5.60 3.48
CA PRO A 171 20.31 5.84 4.29
C PRO A 171 19.93 7.33 4.45
N GLU A 172 20.90 8.22 4.55
CA GLU A 172 20.67 9.68 4.63
C GLU A 172 20.10 10.25 3.33
N GLU A 173 20.60 9.77 2.17
CA GLU A 173 20.11 10.18 0.85
C GLU A 173 18.71 9.62 0.59
N PHE A 174 18.48 8.35 0.96
CA PHE A 174 17.18 7.71 0.86
C PHE A 174 16.14 8.43 1.73
N LYS A 175 16.47 8.75 2.97
CA LYS A 175 15.60 9.51 3.87
C LYS A 175 15.28 10.90 3.31
N LYS A 176 16.27 11.58 2.72
CA LYS A 176 16.07 12.86 2.05
C LYS A 176 15.10 12.72 0.87
N LEU A 177 15.27 11.69 0.04
CA LEU A 177 14.39 11.40 -1.08
C LEU A 177 12.96 11.07 -0.62
N VAL A 178 12.80 10.26 0.41
CA VAL A 178 11.48 9.95 0.99
C VAL A 178 10.78 11.23 1.41
N ASN A 179 11.49 12.13 2.11
CA ASN A 179 10.97 13.43 2.54
C ASN A 179 10.70 14.38 1.37
N GLU A 180 11.61 14.49 0.40
CA GLU A 180 11.43 15.32 -0.81
C GLU A 180 10.24 14.84 -1.66
N GLU A 181 10.00 13.53 -1.77
CA GLU A 181 8.81 13.00 -2.43
C GLU A 181 7.53 13.23 -1.61
N VAL A 182 7.60 13.34 -0.28
CA VAL A 182 6.47 13.88 0.52
C VAL A 182 6.23 15.35 0.11
N GLU A 183 7.29 16.14 0.01
CA GLU A 183 7.23 17.59 -0.26
C GLU A 183 6.85 17.95 -1.71
N ASN A 184 7.29 17.19 -2.70
CA ASN A 184 7.00 17.39 -4.12
C ASN A 184 5.57 16.95 -4.48
N ASN A 185 5.06 15.88 -3.87
CA ASN A 185 3.64 15.52 -3.99
C ASN A 185 2.76 16.44 -3.15
N ALA A 186 3.30 17.02 -2.08
CA ALA A 186 2.69 18.19 -1.48
C ALA A 186 2.69 19.36 -2.49
N ALA A 187 3.70 19.58 -3.32
CA ALA A 187 3.72 20.70 -4.28
C ALA A 187 2.78 20.54 -5.49
N THR A 188 2.52 19.32 -5.98
CA THR A 188 1.61 19.09 -7.12
C THR A 188 0.13 19.24 -6.76
N ASP A 189 -0.24 19.07 -5.48
CA ASP A 189 -1.58 19.32 -4.96
C ASP A 189 -1.68 20.60 -4.09
N LYS A 190 -0.58 21.34 -3.86
CA LYS A 190 -0.56 22.58 -3.04
C LYS A 190 -0.28 23.88 -3.82
N ALA A 191 -0.22 23.87 -5.15
CA ALA A 191 -0.21 25.11 -5.91
C ALA A 191 -0.77 24.92 -7.33
N PRO A 192 -1.41 25.95 -7.92
CA PRO A 192 -1.64 25.95 -9.36
C PRO A 192 -0.28 26.03 -10.07
N SER A 193 0.22 24.90 -10.57
CA SER A 193 1.30 24.75 -11.56
C SER A 193 2.67 25.36 -11.19
N THR A 194 3.59 24.53 -10.72
CA THR A 194 4.99 24.90 -10.41
C THR A 194 5.88 24.94 -11.65
N HIS A 195 6.02 26.13 -12.25
CA HIS A 195 7.30 26.53 -12.86
C HIS A 195 7.96 27.57 -11.96
N THR A 196 8.79 27.10 -11.03
CA THR A 196 9.85 27.94 -10.45
C THR A 196 11.14 27.18 -10.60
N SER A 197 11.97 27.56 -11.57
CA SER A 197 13.36 27.13 -11.59
C SER A 197 14.00 27.56 -10.28
N PRO A 198 14.72 26.67 -9.56
CA PRO A 198 15.43 27.05 -8.35
C PRO A 198 16.59 27.98 -8.76
N VAL A 199 16.34 29.28 -8.71
CA VAL A 199 17.40 30.28 -8.79
C VAL A 199 18.05 30.29 -7.42
N VAL A 200 19.13 29.52 -7.26
CA VAL A 200 20.00 29.65 -6.09
C VAL A 200 20.62 31.06 -6.16
N PRO A 201 20.36 31.98 -5.22
CA PRO A 201 21.00 33.28 -5.23
C PRO A 201 22.50 33.09 -5.01
N VAL A 202 23.30 33.70 -5.89
CA VAL A 202 24.76 33.61 -5.85
C VAL A 202 25.26 34.17 -4.51
N THR A 203 25.87 33.31 -3.69
CA THR A 203 26.59 33.79 -2.50
C THR A 203 27.87 34.47 -2.94
N THR A 204 28.05 35.74 -2.58
CA THR A 204 29.30 36.46 -2.82
C THR A 204 30.45 35.75 -2.12
N PRO A 205 31.55 35.40 -2.81
CA PRO A 205 32.70 34.75 -2.18
C PRO A 205 33.23 35.61 -1.02
N GLY A 206 33.12 35.11 0.22
CA GLY A 206 33.63 35.77 1.43
C GLY A 206 32.62 36.02 2.56
N THR A 207 31.32 35.81 2.33
CA THR A 207 30.30 35.97 3.40
C THR A 207 30.16 34.70 4.23
N LYS A 208 30.26 34.82 5.56
CA LYS A 208 30.04 33.72 6.52
C LYS A 208 28.66 33.86 7.20
N PRO A 209 28.02 32.77 7.65
CA PRO A 209 26.75 32.80 8.39
C PRO A 209 26.87 33.32 9.84
N ASP A 210 27.98 33.97 10.18
CA ASP A 210 28.25 34.44 11.54
C ASP A 210 27.61 35.82 11.75
N LEU A 211 26.64 35.89 12.67
CA LEU A 211 25.95 37.12 13.06
C LEU A 211 26.88 38.14 13.72
N ASN A 212 28.09 37.74 14.13
CA ASN A 212 29.10 38.62 14.72
C ASN A 212 30.13 39.13 13.70
N ALA A 213 30.00 38.77 12.42
CA ALA A 213 30.88 39.25 11.36
C ALA A 213 30.44 40.63 10.83
N SER A 214 31.38 41.41 10.26
CA SER A 214 31.05 42.72 9.65
C SER A 214 30.09 42.65 8.44
N PHE A 215 29.94 41.48 7.81
CA PHE A 215 29.02 41.25 6.70
C PHE A 215 28.28 39.93 6.91
N VAL A 216 26.98 40.03 7.20
CA VAL A 216 26.08 38.90 7.43
C VAL A 216 25.46 38.49 6.09
N SER A 217 25.45 37.20 5.78
CA SER A 217 24.76 36.67 4.60
C SER A 217 23.26 36.93 4.70
N ALA A 218 22.61 37.31 3.59
CA ALA A 218 21.15 37.48 3.54
C ALA A 218 20.36 36.20 3.92
N ASN A 219 21.03 35.04 3.93
CA ASN A 219 20.44 33.76 4.33
C ASN A 219 20.75 33.36 5.80
N ALA A 220 21.39 34.22 6.59
CA ALA A 220 21.78 33.88 7.96
C ALA A 220 20.58 33.52 8.85
N GLU A 221 19.40 34.10 8.62
CA GLU A 221 18.20 33.80 9.39
C GLU A 221 17.69 32.36 9.20
N GLN A 222 17.96 31.71 8.06
CA GLN A 222 17.54 30.33 7.79
C GLN A 222 18.34 29.31 8.61
N PHE A 223 19.60 29.61 8.95
CA PHE A 223 20.49 28.71 9.69
C PHE A 223 20.24 28.70 11.21
N TYR A 224 19.54 29.70 11.75
CA TYR A 224 19.24 29.79 13.19
C TYR A 224 17.77 29.48 13.53
N GLN A 225 16.98 29.01 12.56
CA GLN A 225 15.63 28.54 12.89
C GLN A 225 15.72 27.25 13.70
N TYR A 226 15.25 27.30 14.95
CA TYR A 226 15.10 26.14 15.81
C TYR A 226 14.27 25.07 15.11
N GLN A 227 14.90 23.92 14.81
CA GLN A 227 14.22 22.73 14.34
C GLN A 227 13.96 21.82 15.55
N PRO A 228 12.70 21.61 15.94
CA PRO A 228 12.38 20.74 17.08
C PRO A 228 12.79 19.29 16.78
N THR A 229 13.43 18.65 17.76
CA THR A 229 14.01 17.30 17.67
C THR A 229 13.01 16.17 17.91
N GLU A 230 11.78 16.50 18.32
CA GLU A 230 10.70 15.53 18.55
C GLU A 230 9.36 16.05 18.01
N ILE A 231 8.65 15.16 17.30
CA ILE A 231 7.37 15.44 16.65
C ILE A 231 6.25 15.22 17.69
N ILE A 232 5.80 16.27 18.37
CA ILE A 232 4.68 16.17 19.32
C ILE A 232 3.36 16.36 18.57
N LEU A 233 2.64 15.26 18.33
CA LEU A 233 1.27 15.31 17.82
C LEU A 233 0.38 16.09 18.80
N SER A 234 -0.15 17.21 18.34
CA SER A 234 -0.95 18.18 19.09
C SER A 234 -2.33 18.34 18.45
N GLU A 235 -3.38 18.47 19.27
CA GLU A 235 -4.73 18.79 18.80
C GLU A 235 -4.92 20.32 18.77
N GLY A 236 -5.28 20.86 17.60
CA GLY A 236 -5.57 22.26 17.36
C GLY A 236 -7.05 22.52 17.10
N ARG A 237 -7.47 23.79 17.19
CA ARG A 237 -8.82 24.25 16.85
C ARG A 237 -8.77 25.47 15.93
N LEU A 238 -9.47 25.38 14.80
CA LEU A 238 -9.71 26.50 13.90
C LEU A 238 -10.99 27.22 14.32
N VAL A 239 -10.91 28.52 14.57
CA VAL A 239 -12.03 29.34 15.04
C VAL A 239 -12.27 30.57 14.15
N ASP A 240 -13.52 31.05 14.13
CA ASP A 240 -13.88 32.33 13.51
C ASP A 240 -13.59 33.52 14.47
N SER A 241 -13.86 34.74 14.02
CA SER A 241 -13.70 35.95 14.85
C SER A 241 -14.58 35.98 16.12
N MET A 242 -15.63 35.16 16.18
CA MET A 242 -16.54 35.01 17.31
C MET A 242 -16.13 33.85 18.25
N GLY A 243 -15.06 33.12 17.92
CA GLY A 243 -14.56 31.99 18.70
C GLY A 243 -15.28 30.66 18.45
N ASN A 244 -16.17 30.58 17.46
CA ASN A 244 -16.85 29.34 17.09
C ASN A 244 -15.94 28.47 16.23
N GLY A 245 -16.03 27.16 16.42
CA GLY A 245 -15.26 26.19 15.65
C GLY A 245 -15.65 26.17 14.17
N VAL A 246 -14.65 26.27 13.29
CA VAL A 246 -14.86 26.26 11.84
C VAL A 246 -14.70 24.83 11.34
N VAL A 247 -15.82 24.18 11.04
CA VAL A 247 -15.90 22.79 10.55
C VAL A 247 -15.82 22.75 9.03
N GLY A 248 -15.21 21.71 8.46
CA GLY A 248 -15.23 21.45 7.02
C GLY A 248 -14.10 22.12 6.24
N VAL A 249 -13.07 22.64 6.90
CA VAL A 249 -11.92 23.29 6.26
C VAL A 249 -10.81 22.26 6.09
N ASN A 250 -10.28 22.14 4.87
CA ASN A 250 -9.14 21.26 4.61
C ASN A 250 -7.90 21.86 5.28
N TYR A 251 -7.15 21.04 6.01
CA TYR A 251 -5.87 21.44 6.58
C TYR A 251 -4.75 20.52 6.11
N TYR A 252 -3.57 21.10 5.94
CA TYR A 252 -2.39 20.44 5.42
C TYR A 252 -1.18 20.78 6.27
N THR A 253 -0.45 19.77 6.70
CA THR A 253 0.78 19.92 7.47
C THR A 253 1.88 19.02 6.91
N SER A 254 3.09 19.09 7.48
CA SER A 254 4.17 18.14 7.15
C SER A 254 3.91 16.73 7.67
N SER A 255 3.17 16.61 8.77
CA SER A 255 2.87 15.34 9.43
C SER A 255 1.52 14.73 9.05
N GLY A 256 0.65 15.45 8.33
CA GLY A 256 -0.62 14.90 7.88
C GLY A 256 -1.51 15.89 7.12
N ARG A 257 -2.70 15.41 6.73
CA ARG A 257 -3.78 16.22 6.13
C ARG A 257 -5.12 15.75 6.68
N GLY A 258 -6.12 16.62 6.64
CA GLY A 258 -7.47 16.26 7.05
C GLY A 258 -8.46 17.39 6.84
N VAL A 259 -9.63 17.24 7.46
CA VAL A 259 -10.69 18.26 7.48
C VAL A 259 -10.98 18.61 8.93
N THR A 260 -11.17 19.90 9.23
CA THR A 260 -11.54 20.32 10.58
C THR A 260 -12.86 19.69 11.00
N GLY A 261 -12.83 18.97 12.12
CA GLY A 261 -13.97 18.24 12.68
C GLY A 261 -14.87 19.12 13.54
N GLU A 262 -15.72 18.49 14.36
CA GLU A 262 -16.61 19.18 15.30
C GLU A 262 -15.84 20.17 16.20
N ASN A 263 -16.38 21.38 16.38
CA ASN A 263 -15.72 22.48 17.08
C ASN A 263 -14.38 22.95 16.47
N GLY A 264 -14.16 22.66 15.18
CA GLY A 264 -13.00 23.11 14.40
C GLY A 264 -11.72 22.33 14.67
N LYS A 265 -11.81 21.14 15.27
CA LYS A 265 -10.65 20.34 15.69
C LYS A 265 -9.83 19.80 14.52
N PHE A 266 -8.51 19.81 14.65
CA PHE A 266 -7.57 19.22 13.69
C PHE A 266 -6.27 18.79 14.39
N ASN A 267 -5.46 17.94 13.74
CA ASN A 267 -4.22 17.42 14.33
C ASN A 267 -3.01 17.99 13.59
N PHE A 268 -1.99 18.40 14.35
CA PHE A 268 -0.74 18.93 13.80
C PHE A 268 0.42 18.64 14.76
N SER A 269 1.65 18.65 14.28
CA SER A 269 2.87 18.53 15.05
C SER A 269 3.42 19.90 15.44
N TRP A 270 3.77 20.09 16.71
CA TRP A 270 4.21 21.40 17.19
C TRP A 270 5.46 21.91 16.42
N GLY A 271 5.37 23.14 15.90
CA GLY A 271 6.43 23.79 15.13
C GLY A 271 6.29 23.71 13.60
N GLU A 272 5.37 22.88 13.07
CA GLU A 272 5.15 22.74 11.63
C GLU A 272 4.26 23.85 11.04
N THR A 273 4.33 24.07 9.73
CA THR A 273 3.42 24.98 9.03
C THR A 273 2.11 24.26 8.70
N ILE A 274 1.00 24.88 9.06
CA ILE A 274 -0.36 24.40 8.81
C ILE A 274 -0.98 25.32 7.76
N SER A 275 -1.35 24.77 6.60
CA SER A 275 -2.10 25.47 5.57
C SER A 275 -3.57 25.09 5.63
N PHE A 276 -4.47 26.05 5.48
CA PHE A 276 -5.91 25.84 5.47
C PHE A 276 -6.52 26.25 4.13
N GLY A 277 -7.51 25.51 3.65
CA GLY A 277 -8.17 25.75 2.37
C GLY A 277 -9.58 25.19 2.29
N ILE A 278 -10.33 25.67 1.30
CA ILE A 278 -11.63 25.13 0.88
C ILE A 278 -11.54 24.78 -0.61
N ASP A 279 -11.81 23.53 -0.96
CA ASP A 279 -11.62 22.99 -2.32
C ASP A 279 -10.25 23.35 -2.91
N THR A 280 -10.22 24.23 -3.91
CA THR A 280 -9.02 24.71 -4.61
C THR A 280 -8.50 26.06 -4.10
N PHE A 281 -9.18 26.67 -3.11
CA PHE A 281 -8.83 27.98 -2.57
C PHE A 281 -8.06 27.86 -1.26
N GLU A 282 -6.85 28.42 -1.23
CA GLU A 282 -6.07 28.56 0.00
C GLU A 282 -6.59 29.76 0.81
N LEU A 283 -6.99 29.52 2.05
CA LEU A 283 -7.33 30.55 3.02
C LEU A 283 -6.06 31.16 3.61
N GLY A 284 -5.03 30.32 3.76
CA GLY A 284 -3.66 30.72 4.05
C GLY A 284 -2.98 29.78 5.03
N SER A 285 -1.81 30.18 5.55
CA SER A 285 -0.96 29.31 6.36
C SER A 285 -0.45 29.98 7.63
N VAL A 286 -0.23 29.16 8.64
CA VAL A 286 0.21 29.61 9.97
C VAL A 286 1.12 28.57 10.59
N ARG A 287 2.07 29.02 11.43
CA ARG A 287 2.93 28.12 12.17
C ARG A 287 2.16 27.51 13.36
N GLY A 288 2.18 26.19 13.48
CA GLY A 288 1.60 25.42 14.57
C GLY A 288 2.37 25.57 15.87
N ASN A 289 2.32 26.74 16.49
CA ASN A 289 2.92 27.02 17.79
C ASN A 289 1.88 27.25 18.89
N LYS A 290 0.59 27.07 18.58
CA LYS A 290 -0.54 27.28 19.49
C LYS A 290 -1.69 26.34 19.15
N SER A 291 -2.53 26.06 20.15
CA SER A 291 -3.64 25.12 20.04
C SER A 291 -4.93 25.73 19.47
N THR A 292 -5.02 27.05 19.35
CA THR A 292 -6.18 27.73 18.76
C THR A 292 -5.70 28.71 17.70
N ILE A 293 -6.28 28.60 16.50
CA ILE A 293 -5.92 29.37 15.32
C ILE A 293 -7.18 30.06 14.83
N ALA A 294 -7.14 31.38 14.69
CA ALA A 294 -8.26 32.14 14.15
C ALA A 294 -8.13 32.30 12.64
N LEU A 295 -9.25 32.29 11.90
CA LEU A 295 -9.26 32.55 10.45
C LEU A 295 -8.57 33.87 10.06
N THR A 296 -8.65 34.87 10.93
CA THR A 296 -8.02 36.18 10.74
C THR A 296 -6.48 36.12 10.72
N GLU A 297 -5.89 35.04 11.23
CA GLU A 297 -4.44 34.84 11.33
C GLU A 297 -3.85 34.10 10.12
N LEU A 298 -4.71 33.70 9.18
CA LEU A 298 -4.31 32.95 7.98
C LEU A 298 -3.79 33.84 6.85
N GLY A 299 -3.90 35.16 6.95
CA GLY A 299 -3.33 36.10 5.98
C GLY A 299 -3.21 37.52 6.51
N ASP A 300 -2.58 38.42 5.75
CA ASP A 300 -2.45 39.85 6.09
C ASP A 300 -3.82 40.46 6.50
N GLU A 301 -3.84 41.50 7.35
CA GLU A 301 -5.05 42.06 7.99
C GLU A 301 -6.29 42.17 7.08
N VAL A 302 -6.09 42.50 5.80
CA VAL A 302 -7.16 42.66 4.80
C VAL A 302 -7.68 41.32 4.25
N ARG A 303 -6.82 40.30 4.13
CA ARG A 303 -7.19 38.94 3.69
C ARG A 303 -7.88 38.16 4.80
N GLY A 304 -7.36 38.22 6.03
CA GLY A 304 -7.97 37.58 7.19
C GLY A 304 -9.40 38.06 7.46
N ALA A 305 -9.64 39.37 7.35
CA ALA A 305 -10.98 39.97 7.52
C ALA A 305 -11.96 39.58 6.40
N ASN A 306 -11.50 39.45 5.15
CA ASN A 306 -12.35 39.06 4.01
C ASN A 306 -12.75 37.58 4.04
N ILE A 307 -11.89 36.71 4.60
CA ILE A 307 -12.17 35.28 4.79
C ILE A 307 -13.27 35.09 5.84
N ASP A 308 -13.18 35.82 6.94
CA ASP A 308 -14.17 35.78 8.02
C ASP A 308 -15.53 36.33 7.54
N HIS A 309 -15.54 37.42 6.76
CA HIS A 309 -16.78 38.06 6.29
C HIS A 309 -17.54 37.27 5.19
N ARG A 310 -16.86 36.47 4.36
CA ARG A 310 -17.53 35.68 3.29
C ARG A 310 -18.34 34.49 3.82
N ARG A 311 -18.09 34.03 5.04
CA ARG A 311 -18.88 32.96 5.67
C ARG A 311 -20.27 33.46 6.10
N ASP A 312 -20.39 34.73 6.47
CA ASP A 312 -21.64 35.35 6.92
C ASP A 312 -22.66 35.59 5.79
N GLN A 313 -22.22 35.51 4.52
CA GLN A 313 -23.11 35.64 3.35
C GLN A 313 -23.53 34.31 2.72
N SER A 314 -23.07 33.17 3.27
CA SER A 314 -23.25 31.84 2.67
C SER A 314 -24.13 30.89 3.50
N LEU A 315 -24.96 31.43 4.40
CA LEU A 315 -26.02 30.73 5.12
C LEU A 315 -27.41 31.24 4.71
#